data_AF-A0A0F9A790-F1
#
_entry.id   AF-A0A0F9A790-F1
#
_cell.length_a   1.000
_cell.length_b   1.000
_cell.length_c   1.000
_cell.angle_alpha   90.00
_cell.angle_beta   90.00
_cell.angle_gamma   90.00
#
_symmetry.space_group_name_H-M   'P 1'
#
loop_
_entity.id
_entity.type
_entity.pdbx_description
1 polymer ?
#
loop_
_entity_poly.entity_id
_entity_poly.type
_entity_poly.pdbx_seq_one_letter_code
_entity_poly.pdbx_strand_id
1 'polypeptide(L)' 'MGISQLLCEVRDRDYGGEQKAMAAAWAIHESTLSRWIRRERVPTHTSYDFLAAKLGEDVNEVHRLCQNERNQREPATSTA' A
#
# COMPACT_ATOMS: atom_id res chain seq x y z
N MET A 1 -3.76 -9.36 6.55
CA MET A 1 -2.71 -8.67 5.77
C MET A 1 -3.35 -7.59 4.92
N GLY A 2 -2.79 -6.38 4.92
CA GLY A 2 -3.26 -5.22 4.14
C GLY A 2 -2.16 -4.69 3.22
N ILE A 3 -2.50 -3.75 2.35
CA ILE A 3 -1.56 -3.22 1.34
C ILE A 3 -0.36 -2.51 1.98
N SER A 4 -0.54 -1.82 3.12
CA SER A 4 0.55 -1.17 3.84
C SER A 4 1.62 -2.15 4.30
N GLN A 5 1.22 -3.35 4.72
CA GLN A 5 2.13 -4.39 5.19
C GLN A 5 2.95 -4.94 4.03
N LEU A 6 2.31 -5.24 2.89
CA LEU A 6 3.00 -5.67 1.69
C LEU A 6 4.02 -4.62 1.20
N LEU A 7 3.66 -3.33 1.28
CA LEU A 7 4.59 -2.24 0.96
C LEU A 7 5.81 -2.20 1.90
N CYS A 8 5.64 -2.48 3.20
CA CYS A 8 6.76 -2.62 4.13
C CYS A 8 7.65 -3.81 3.78
N GLU A 9 7.06 -4.97 3.47
CA GLU A 9 7.80 -6.18 3.14
C GLU A 9 8.64 -5.98 1.88
N VAL A 10 8.08 -5.37 0.84
CA VAL A 10 8.82 -5.01 -0.39
C VAL A 10 9.91 -3.98 -0.11
N ARG A 11 9.62 -2.94 0.70
CA ARG A 11 10.63 -1.95 1.11
C ARG A 11 11.82 -2.63 1.80
N ASP A 12 11.55 -3.52 2.74
CA ASP A 12 12.59 -4.16 3.55
C ASP A 12 13.38 -5.19 2.74
N ARG A 13 12.70 -5.97 1.89
CA ARG A 13 13.30 -7.00 1.04
C ARG A 13 14.13 -6.43 -0.11
N ASP A 14 13.57 -5.48 -0.85
CA ASP A 14 14.13 -5.05 -2.15
C ASP A 14 14.91 -3.73 -2.04
N TYR A 15 14.68 -2.96 -0.98
CA TYR A 15 15.25 -1.62 -0.79
C TYR A 15 15.97 -1.47 0.56
N GLY A 16 16.17 -2.55 1.32
CA GLY A 16 16.90 -2.52 2.59
C GLY A 16 16.26 -1.65 3.67
N GLY A 17 14.94 -1.44 3.59
CA GLY A 17 14.20 -0.55 4.49
C GLY A 17 14.22 0.93 4.08
N GLU A 18 14.90 1.28 2.99
CA GLU A 18 15.01 2.66 2.52
C GLU A 18 13.79 3.10 1.71
N GLN A 19 12.83 3.75 2.37
CA GLN A 19 11.64 4.28 1.72
C GLN A 19 11.96 5.26 0.59
N LYS A 20 13.02 6.07 0.74
CA LYS A 20 13.47 7.03 -0.28
C LYS A 20 13.97 6.31 -1.54
N ALA A 21 14.72 5.23 -1.39
CA ALA A 21 15.21 4.43 -2.52
C ALA A 21 14.05 3.78 -3.28
N MET A 22 13.08 3.20 -2.55
CA MET A 22 11.86 2.64 -3.11
C MET A 22 11.05 3.68 -3.89
N ALA A 23 10.79 4.85 -3.28
CA ALA A 23 10.05 5.93 -3.92
C ALA A 23 10.73 6.41 -5.23
N ALA A 24 12.06 6.54 -5.21
CA ALA A 24 12.84 6.91 -6.38
C ALA A 24 12.76 5.84 -7.49
N ALA A 25 12.95 4.56 -7.16
CA ALA A 25 12.87 3.45 -8.11
C ALA A 25 11.47 3.29 -8.71
N TRP A 26 10.45 3.68 -7.95
CA TRP A 26 9.05 3.61 -8.35
C TRP A 26 8.56 4.88 -9.05
N ALA A 27 9.41 5.91 -9.15
CA ALA A 27 9.09 7.21 -9.71
C ALA A 27 7.83 7.85 -9.08
N ILE A 28 7.67 7.71 -7.75
CA ILE A 28 6.58 8.34 -6.99
C ILE A 28 7.13 9.27 -5.92
N HIS A 29 6.31 10.24 -5.49
CA HIS A 29 6.68 11.09 -4.36
C HIS A 29 6.80 10.26 -3.08
N GLU A 30 7.91 10.44 -2.36
CA GLU A 30 8.16 9.77 -1.07
C GLU A 30 7.04 10.00 -0.05
N SER A 31 6.44 11.19 -0.05
CA SER A 31 5.30 11.51 0.82
C SER A 31 4.04 10.66 0.52
N THR A 32 3.84 10.27 -0.74
CA THR A 32 2.73 9.39 -1.13
C THR A 32 2.96 7.98 -0.60
N LEU A 33 4.16 7.44 -0.81
CA LEU A 33 4.56 6.14 -0.28
C LEU A 33 4.51 6.10 1.25
N SER A 34 4.99 7.16 1.91
CA SER A 34 4.95 7.30 3.37
C SER A 34 3.54 7.17 3.93
N ARG A 35 2.57 7.86 3.30
CA ARG A 35 1.16 7.83 3.71
C ARG A 35 0.54 6.45 3.54
N TRP A 36 0.95 5.69 2.51
CA TRP A 36 0.50 4.32 2.30
C TRP A 36 1.10 3.36 3.33
N ILE A 37 2.41 3.42 3.56
CA ILE A 37 3.12 2.59 4.54
C ILE A 37 2.61 2.82 5.96
N ARG A 38 2.39 4.08 6.35
CA ARG A 38 1.91 4.46 7.70
C ARG A 38 0.41 4.25 7.88
N ARG A 39 -0.28 3.68 6.90
CA ARG A 39 -1.74 3.50 6.91
C ARG A 39 -2.50 4.82 7.08
N GLU A 40 -1.89 5.97 6.78
CA GLU A 40 -2.55 7.28 6.84
C GLU A 40 -3.52 7.44 5.67
N ARG A 41 -3.20 6.87 4.50
CA ARG A 41 -4.05 6.84 3.31
C ARG A 41 -3.98 5.46 2.68
N VAL A 42 -5.13 4.87 2.38
CA VAL A 42 -5.16 3.64 1.56
C VAL A 42 -5.09 4.05 0.08
N PRO A 43 -4.26 3.40 -0.76
CA PRO A 43 -4.25 3.58 -2.21
C PRO A 43 -5.65 3.51 -2.82
N THR A 44 -5.92 4.33 -3.83
CA THR A 44 -7.19 4.35 -4.58
C THR A 44 -7.07 3.56 -5.88
N HIS A 45 -8.19 3.32 -6.56
CA HIS A 45 -8.24 2.57 -7.82
C HIS A 45 -7.25 3.09 -8.88
N THR A 46 -7.01 4.40 -8.91
CA THR A 46 -6.04 5.06 -9.80
C THR A 46 -4.59 4.61 -9.61
N SER A 47 -4.28 3.95 -8.49
CA SER A 47 -2.94 3.43 -8.18
C SER A 47 -2.85 1.92 -8.30
N TYR A 48 -3.94 1.20 -8.61
CA TYR A 48 -3.97 -0.26 -8.53
C TYR A 48 -3.11 -0.91 -9.62
N ASP A 49 -3.23 -0.48 -10.88
CA ASP A 49 -2.40 -1.03 -11.97
C ASP A 49 -0.91 -0.78 -11.73
N PHE A 50 -0.58 0.41 -11.24
CA PHE A 50 0.79 0.78 -10.86
C PHE A 50 1.32 -0.13 -9.74
N LEU A 51 0.53 -0.32 -8.68
CA LEU A 51 0.92 -1.18 -7.55
C LEU A 51 1.02 -2.65 -7.97
N ALA A 52 0.07 -3.14 -8.77
CA ALA A 52 0.08 -4.51 -9.31
C ALA A 52 1.38 -4.78 -10.08
N ALA A 53 1.76 -3.87 -10.99
CA ALA A 53 2.99 -3.98 -11.76
C ALA A 53 4.26 -3.93 -10.88
N LYS A 54 4.28 -3.12 -9.82
CA LYS A 54 5.46 -2.98 -8.93
C LYS A 54 5.58 -4.11 -7.90
N LEU A 55 4.45 -4.65 -7.46
CA LEU A 55 4.40 -5.72 -6.47
C LEU A 55 4.48 -7.10 -7.12
N GLY A 56 4.27 -7.21 -8.43
CA GLY A 56 4.17 -8.49 -9.12
C GLY A 56 2.86 -9.23 -8.79
N GLU A 57 1.81 -8.48 -8.46
CA GLU A 57 0.52 -8.98 -8.01
C GLU A 57 -0.57 -8.73 -9.06
N ASP A 58 -1.66 -9.48 -8.98
CA ASP A 58 -2.85 -9.17 -9.77
C ASP A 58 -3.56 -7.91 -9.26
N VAL A 59 -4.18 -7.15 -10.17
CA VAL A 59 -4.91 -5.92 -9.80
C VAL A 59 -6.06 -6.19 -8.82
N ASN A 60 -6.72 -7.36 -8.91
CA ASN A 60 -7.77 -7.75 -7.96
C ASN A 60 -7.20 -8.07 -6.59
N GLU A 61 -5.98 -8.60 -6.52
CA GLU A 61 -5.31 -8.85 -5.24
C GLU A 61 -4.93 -7.54 -4.56
N VAL A 62 -4.39 -6.57 -5.32
CA VAL A 62 -4.14 -5.20 -4.80
C VAL A 62 -5.44 -4.56 -4.32
N HIS A 63 -6.53 -4.70 -5.09
CA HIS A 63 -7.84 -4.22 -4.68
C HIS A 63 -8.25 -4.86 -3.34
N ARG A 64 -8.19 -6.19 -3.24
CA ARG A 64 -8.58 -6.94 -2.04
C ARG A 64 -7.77 -6.50 -0.81
N LEU A 65 -6.46 -6.34 -0.95
CA LEU A 65 -5.58 -5.86 0.12
C LEU A 65 -5.93 -4.44 0.56
N CYS A 66 -6.27 -3.56 -0.38
CA CYS A 66 -6.75 -2.21 -0.07
C CYS A 66 -8.08 -2.25 0.69
N GLN A 67 -9.04 -3.09 0.29
CA GLN A 67 -10.33 -3.17 0.99
C GLN A 67 -10.20 -3.75 2.40
N ASN A 68 -9.38 -4.79 2.57
CA ASN A 68 -9.06 -5.32 3.90
C ASN A 68 -8.55 -4.22 4.84
N GLU A 69 -7.69 -3.34 4.32
CA GLU A 69 -7.14 -2.26 5.13
C GLU A 69 -8.15 -1.15 5.42
N ARG A 70 -9.02 -0.81 4.46
CA ARG A 70 -10.13 0.14 4.71
C ARG A 70 -11.08 -0.38 5.78
N ASN A 71 -11.49 -1.65 5.68
CA ASN A 71 -12.39 -2.28 6.65
C ASN A 71 -11.77 -2.35 8.06
N GLN A 72 -10.44 -2.37 8.18
CA GLN A 72 -9.75 -2.29 9.48
C GLN A 72 -9.61 -0.86 10.01
N ARG A 73 -9.76 0.16 9.16
CA ARG A 73 -9.70 1.58 9.55
C ARG A 73 -11.07 2.14 9.89
N GLU A 74 -12.15 1.58 9.36
CA GLU A 74 -13.49 1.88 9.85
C GLU A 74 -13.58 1.43 11.31
N PRO A 75 -13.86 2.33 12.26
CA PRO A 75 -14.21 1.89 13.61
C PRO A 75 -15.48 1.04 13.49
N ALA A 76 -15.61 0.04 14.35
CA ALA A 76 -16.83 -0.73 14.52
C ALA A 76 -17.96 0.19 15.04
N THR A 77 -18.48 1.08 14.22
CA THR A 77 -19.74 1.80 14.43
C THR A 77 -20.82 1.08 13.66
N SER A 78 -21.13 -0.12 14.13
CA SER A 78 -22.40 -0.77 13.86
C SER A 78 -22.75 -1.67 15.05
N THR A 79 -23.16 -1.03 16.13
CA THR A 79 -24.11 -1.63 17.05
C THR A 79 -25.20 -0.60 17.25
N ALA A 80 -26.39 -0.99 16.78
CA ALA A 80 -27.65 -0.25 16.87
C ALA A 80 -28.07 0.00 18.32
#